data_AF-A0A973LRG6-F1
#
_entry.id   AF-A0A973LRG6-F1
#
_cell.length_a   1.000
_cell.length_b   1.000
_cell.length_c   1.000
_cell.angle_alpha   90.00
_cell.angle_beta   90.00
_cell.angle_gamma   90.00
#
_symmetry.space_group_name_H-M   'P 1'
#
loop_
_entity.id
_entity.type
_entity.pdbx_description
1 polymer ?
#
loop_
_entity_poly.entity_id
_entity_poly.type
_entity_poly.pdbx_seq_one_letter_code
_entity_poly.pdbx_strand_id
1 'polypeptide(L)'
;MIEVSAGQAVSSPESEAAMGYYDIEGNPVSKARAERLLADTAARTIGDDQVVTAAGTFRITTTHLVRDQADGGKVPLLFESAVRLGGEEVLSLHWSTRQQAQDAHAQLVRDITERQDLPSWAHEAG
;
A
#
# COMPACT_ATOMS: atom_id res chain seq x y z
N MET A 1 -29.98 -18.30 52.90
CA MET A 1 -29.48 -19.24 51.88
C MET A 1 -28.92 -18.38 50.75
N ILE A 2 -27.63 -18.50 50.53
CA ILE A 2 -26.78 -17.79 49.55
C ILE A 2 -27.19 -18.31 48.15
N GLU A 3 -27.28 -17.53 47.08
CA GLU A 3 -26.15 -17.25 46.18
C GLU A 3 -26.37 -15.99 45.33
N VAL A 4 -25.39 -15.09 45.44
CA VAL A 4 -25.00 -14.12 44.42
C VAL A 4 -24.15 -14.84 43.39
N SER A 5 -24.53 -14.79 42.12
CA SER A 5 -23.63 -15.11 41.00
C SER A 5 -23.67 -13.97 39.99
N ALA A 6 -22.67 -13.10 40.11
CA ALA A 6 -22.16 -12.30 39.01
C ALA A 6 -21.67 -13.25 37.91
N GLY A 7 -21.96 -12.93 36.65
CA GLY A 7 -21.61 -13.83 35.56
C GLY A 7 -21.82 -13.21 34.20
N GLN A 8 -20.95 -12.27 33.86
CA GLN A 8 -20.53 -12.01 32.49
C GLN A 8 -21.54 -11.27 31.61
N ALA A 9 -21.52 -9.94 31.75
CA ALA A 9 -21.61 -9.10 30.57
C ALA A 9 -20.56 -9.63 29.59
N VAL A 10 -21.01 -10.35 28.56
CA VAL A 10 -20.22 -10.50 27.35
C VAL A 10 -20.05 -9.10 26.81
N SER A 11 -18.97 -8.44 27.23
CA SER A 11 -18.38 -7.39 26.44
C SER A 11 -18.14 -8.02 25.08
N SER A 12 -19.09 -7.82 24.16
CA SER A 12 -18.83 -7.94 22.74
C SER A 12 -17.51 -7.21 22.55
N PRO A 13 -16.43 -7.88 22.13
CA PRO A 13 -15.20 -7.16 21.82
C PRO A 13 -15.65 -6.09 20.84
N GLU A 14 -15.38 -4.87 21.29
CA GLU A 14 -15.70 -3.65 20.62
C GLU A 14 -15.43 -3.86 19.13
N SER A 15 -16.37 -3.41 18.30
CA SER A 15 -16.08 -3.08 16.92
C SER A 15 -14.97 -2.02 16.91
N GLU A 16 -13.73 -2.40 17.24
CA GLU A 16 -12.54 -1.85 16.62
C GLU A 16 -12.86 -1.94 15.14
N ALA A 17 -13.07 -0.79 14.50
CA ALA A 17 -13.10 -0.69 13.06
C ALA A 17 -11.88 -1.46 12.55
N ALA A 18 -12.11 -2.68 12.06
CA ALA A 18 -11.11 -3.69 11.87
C ALA A 18 -10.17 -3.19 10.77
N MET A 19 -9.06 -2.57 11.17
CA MET A 19 -8.00 -2.19 10.25
C MET A 19 -7.41 -3.51 9.74
N GLY A 20 -7.93 -3.95 8.59
CA GLY A 20 -7.58 -5.22 8.01
C GLY A 20 -6.09 -5.22 7.65
N TYR A 21 -5.39 -6.23 8.13
CA TYR A 21 -4.06 -6.54 7.63
C TYR A 21 -4.19 -7.58 6.53
N TYR A 22 -3.46 -7.40 5.45
CA TYR A 22 -3.51 -8.28 4.31
C TYR A 22 -2.10 -8.74 3.93
N ASP A 23 -2.01 -9.92 3.34
CA ASP A 23 -0.80 -10.35 2.64
C ASP A 23 -0.78 -9.82 1.20
N ILE A 24 0.33 -10.07 0.52
CA ILE A 24 0.59 -9.61 -0.86
C ILE A 24 -0.39 -10.20 -1.89
N GLU A 25 -1.14 -11.24 -1.54
CA GLU A 25 -2.17 -11.81 -2.42
C GLU A 25 -3.56 -11.25 -2.08
N GLY A 26 -3.64 -10.32 -1.12
CA GLY A 26 -4.88 -9.67 -0.68
C GLY A 26 -5.68 -10.49 0.32
N ASN A 27 -5.10 -11.54 0.92
CA ASN A 27 -5.80 -12.33 1.94
C ASN A 27 -5.66 -11.68 3.32
N PRO A 28 -6.72 -11.66 4.14
CA PRO A 28 -6.62 -11.14 5.50
C PRO A 28 -5.66 -12.00 6.34
N VAL A 29 -4.81 -11.34 7.13
CA VAL A 29 -3.83 -12.00 8.00
C VAL A 29 -3.94 -11.54 9.45
N SER A 30 -3.39 -12.35 10.37
CA SER A 30 -3.31 -11.99 11.78
C SER A 30 -2.32 -10.85 12.01
N LYS A 31 -2.52 -10.07 13.09
CA LYS A 31 -1.60 -9.00 13.51
C LYS A 31 -0.15 -9.49 13.65
N ALA A 32 0.07 -10.66 14.24
CA ALA A 32 1.42 -11.25 14.38
C ALA A 32 2.06 -11.63 13.04
N ARG A 33 1.27 -11.94 12.00
CA ARG A 33 1.78 -12.10 10.64
C ARG A 33 2.05 -10.75 9.99
N ALA A 34 1.17 -9.77 10.20
CA ALA A 34 1.33 -8.41 9.71
C ALA A 34 2.61 -7.74 10.23
N GLU A 35 2.91 -7.84 11.53
CA GLU A 35 4.13 -7.30 12.14
C GLU A 35 5.40 -7.87 11.50
N ARG A 36 5.40 -9.17 11.17
CA ARG A 36 6.51 -9.81 10.46
C ARG A 36 6.65 -9.29 9.03
N LEU A 37 5.54 -9.09 8.32
CA LEU A 37 5.56 -8.52 6.97
C LEU A 37 6.02 -7.06 6.98
N LEU A 38 5.57 -6.26 7.96
CA LEU A 38 5.99 -4.87 8.12
C LEU A 38 7.50 -4.75 8.36
N ALA A 39 8.09 -5.68 9.11
CA ALA A 39 9.53 -5.74 9.35
C ALA A 39 10.35 -6.14 8.12
N ASP A 40 9.78 -6.90 7.18
CA ASP A 40 10.43 -7.35 5.96
C ASP A 40 10.13 -6.39 4.80
N THR A 41 10.81 -5.24 4.79
CA THR A 41 10.63 -4.22 3.75
C THR A 41 11.03 -4.72 2.36
N ALA A 42 12.08 -5.55 2.27
CA ALA A 42 12.57 -6.09 1.01
C ALA A 42 11.54 -7.04 0.36
N ALA A 43 10.92 -7.93 1.15
CA ALA A 43 9.89 -8.84 0.61
C ALA A 43 8.59 -8.13 0.21
N ARG A 44 8.40 -6.87 0.62
CA ARG A 44 7.23 -6.05 0.26
C ARG A 44 7.43 -5.24 -1.01
N THR A 45 8.66 -5.06 -1.48
CA THR A 45 8.93 -4.37 -2.74
C THR A 45 8.60 -5.30 -3.91
N ILE A 46 7.73 -4.85 -4.80
CA ILE A 46 7.34 -5.59 -6.02
C ILE A 46 7.92 -4.97 -7.30
N GLY A 47 8.43 -3.73 -7.22
CA GLY A 47 9.19 -3.08 -8.29
C GLY A 47 10.06 -1.95 -7.71
N ASP A 48 11.26 -1.79 -8.23
CA ASP A 48 12.20 -0.70 -7.89
C ASP A 48 13.09 -0.43 -9.09
N ASP A 49 12.75 0.62 -9.83
CA ASP A 49 13.40 0.98 -11.09
C ASP A 49 13.94 2.41 -11.02
N GLN A 50 15.07 2.61 -11.68
CA GLN A 50 15.73 3.91 -11.81
C GLN A 50 15.78 4.31 -13.28
N VAL A 51 15.17 5.45 -13.61
CA VAL A 51 15.11 5.98 -14.98
C VAL A 51 15.82 7.32 -15.03
N VAL A 52 16.84 7.44 -15.88
CA VAL A 52 17.59 8.68 -16.08
C VAL A 52 17.08 9.39 -17.33
N THR A 53 16.59 10.61 -17.16
CA THR A 53 16.12 11.47 -18.26
C THR A 53 16.88 12.80 -18.25
N ALA A 54 16.59 13.67 -19.22
CA ALA A 54 17.14 15.03 -19.26
C ALA A 54 16.69 15.89 -18.07
N ALA A 55 15.50 15.63 -17.51
CA ALA A 55 14.96 16.34 -16.35
C ALA A 55 15.61 15.91 -15.02
N GLY A 56 16.20 14.72 -14.99
CA GLY A 56 16.90 14.19 -13.81
C GLY A 56 16.74 12.68 -13.67
N THR A 57 17.06 12.18 -12.48
CA THR A 57 16.92 10.75 -12.17
C THR A 57 15.64 10.51 -11.40
N PHE A 58 14.76 9.73 -12.02
CA PHE A 58 13.54 9.23 -11.42
C PHE A 58 13.81 7.89 -10.73
N ARG A 59 13.26 7.70 -9.55
CA ARG A 59 13.15 6.40 -8.88
C ARG A 59 11.69 6.05 -8.73
N ILE A 60 11.31 4.87 -9.22
CA ILE A 60 9.94 4.37 -9.19
C ILE A 60 9.98 3.16 -8.28
N THR A 61 9.21 3.18 -7.21
CA THR A 61 9.17 2.07 -6.25
C THR A 61 7.73 1.69 -6.03
N THR A 62 7.42 0.39 -6.15
CA THR A 62 6.10 -0.14 -5.85
C THR A 62 6.19 -1.15 -4.72
N THR A 63 5.39 -0.95 -3.67
CA THR A 63 5.44 -1.74 -2.44
C THR A 63 4.06 -2.21 -1.99
N HIS A 64 4.04 -3.31 -1.24
CA HIS A 64 2.86 -3.81 -0.55
C HIS A 64 2.66 -3.10 0.80
N LEU A 65 1.48 -2.49 0.94
CA LEU A 65 0.94 -1.89 2.14
C LEU A 65 0.18 -2.99 2.91
N VAL A 66 0.86 -3.58 3.89
CA VAL A 66 0.31 -4.65 4.76
C VAL A 66 -0.98 -4.22 5.45
N ARG A 67 -1.13 -2.92 5.68
CA ARG A 67 -2.31 -2.30 6.26
C ARG A 67 -3.10 -1.64 5.15
N ASP A 68 -4.40 -1.92 5.12
CA ASP A 68 -5.33 -1.24 4.23
C ASP A 68 -5.25 0.29 4.37
N GLN A 69 -5.08 0.98 3.24
CA GLN A 69 -5.09 2.44 3.14
C GLN A 69 -6.41 3.00 2.60
N ALA A 70 -7.44 2.17 2.40
CA ALA A 70 -8.75 2.62 1.94
C ALA A 70 -9.47 3.41 3.04
N ASP A 71 -9.17 4.70 3.17
CA ASP A 71 -9.91 5.58 4.08
C ASP A 71 -11.36 5.73 3.58
N GLY A 72 -12.28 4.98 4.20
CA GLY A 72 -13.71 4.97 3.84
C GLY A 72 -14.07 4.19 2.57
N GLY A 73 -13.13 3.48 1.95
CA GLY A 73 -13.37 2.64 0.77
C GLY A 73 -13.91 1.24 1.12
N LYS A 74 -14.67 0.63 0.20
CA LYS A 74 -15.10 -0.79 0.32
C LYS A 74 -14.06 -1.78 -0.17
N VAL A 75 -13.09 -1.31 -0.98
CA VAL A 75 -12.05 -2.13 -1.59
C VAL A 75 -10.73 -1.73 -0.94
N PRO A 76 -9.95 -2.68 -0.41
CA PRO A 76 -8.71 -2.33 0.27
C PRO A 76 -7.67 -1.80 -0.73
N LEU A 77 -6.85 -0.86 -0.26
CA LEU A 77 -5.71 -0.32 -0.99
C LEU A 77 -4.44 -0.89 -0.35
N LEU A 78 -3.85 -1.86 -1.04
CA LEU A 78 -2.81 -2.74 -0.51
C LEU A 78 -1.45 -2.55 -1.16
N PHE A 79 -1.35 -1.67 -2.16
CA PHE A 79 -0.10 -1.39 -2.83
C PHE A 79 0.04 0.10 -3.07
N GLU A 80 1.27 0.58 -3.02
CA GLU A 80 1.64 1.95 -3.36
C GLU A 80 2.70 1.92 -4.44
N SER A 81 2.55 2.74 -5.48
CA SER A 81 3.62 3.13 -6.40
C SER A 81 4.01 4.58 -6.10
N ALA A 82 5.25 4.79 -5.66
CA ALA A 82 5.83 6.10 -5.43
C ALA A 82 6.87 6.42 -6.51
N VAL A 83 6.82 7.63 -7.06
CA VAL A 83 7.83 8.15 -7.98
C VAL A 83 8.54 9.33 -7.33
N ARG A 84 9.88 9.30 -7.37
CA ARG A 84 10.73 10.34 -6.82
C ARG A 84 11.65 10.93 -7.88
N LEU A 85 11.78 12.25 -7.92
CA LEU A 85 12.75 12.97 -8.74
C LEU A 85 13.71 13.73 -7.83
N GLY A 86 15.01 13.45 -7.92
CA GLY A 86 16.01 14.14 -7.08
C GLY A 86 15.82 13.91 -5.56
N GLY A 87 15.09 12.84 -5.17
CA GLY A 87 14.78 12.52 -3.78
C GLY A 87 13.44 13.06 -3.28
N GLU A 88 12.79 13.95 -4.04
CA GLU A 88 11.44 14.44 -3.74
C GLU A 88 10.39 13.52 -4.34
N GLU A 89 9.35 13.18 -3.57
CA GLU A 89 8.20 12.44 -4.07
C GLU A 89 7.30 13.35 -4.89
N VAL A 90 7.14 13.00 -6.15
CA VAL A 90 6.35 13.77 -7.12
C VAL A 90 5.01 13.10 -7.43
N LEU A 91 4.85 11.85 -7.00
CA LEU A 91 3.65 11.06 -7.22
C LEU A 91 3.60 9.88 -6.24
N SER A 92 2.41 9.66 -5.67
CA SER A 92 2.04 8.41 -5.01
C SER A 92 0.67 7.94 -5.52
N LEU A 93 0.58 6.67 -5.89
CA LEU A 93 -0.64 6.02 -6.37
C LEU A 93 -0.90 4.72 -5.61
N HIS A 94 -2.17 4.39 -5.41
CA HIS A 94 -2.59 3.22 -4.65
C HIS A 94 -3.34 2.20 -5.50
N TRP A 95 -3.14 0.91 -5.20
CA TRP A 95 -3.75 -0.21 -5.93
C TRP A 95 -4.32 -1.25 -4.99
N SER A 96 -5.38 -1.94 -5.45
CA SER A 96 -6.06 -2.97 -4.66
C SER A 96 -5.50 -4.37 -4.89
N THR A 97 -4.80 -4.59 -6.01
CA THR A 97 -4.27 -5.92 -6.36
C THR A 97 -2.82 -5.83 -6.82
N ARG A 98 -2.10 -6.94 -6.63
CA ARG A 98 -0.71 -7.09 -7.07
C ARG A 98 -0.56 -6.88 -8.58
N GLN A 99 -1.46 -7.46 -9.37
CA GLN A 99 -1.41 -7.34 -10.83
C GLN A 99 -1.55 -5.88 -11.28
N GLN A 100 -2.52 -5.15 -10.74
CA GLN A 100 -2.68 -3.72 -11.04
C GLN A 100 -1.43 -2.92 -10.68
N ALA A 101 -0.85 -3.19 -9.52
CA ALA A 101 0.35 -2.50 -9.07
C ALA A 101 1.57 -2.78 -9.98
N GLN A 102 1.72 -4.02 -10.45
CA GLN A 102 2.78 -4.41 -11.39
C GLN A 102 2.60 -3.78 -12.77
N ASP A 103 1.38 -3.81 -13.31
CA ASP A 103 1.06 -3.19 -14.60
C ASP A 103 1.29 -1.67 -14.54
N ALA A 104 0.85 -1.03 -13.45
CA ALA A 104 1.07 0.39 -13.24
C ALA A 104 2.56 0.73 -13.08
N HIS A 105 3.34 -0.11 -12.40
CA HIS A 105 4.79 0.07 -12.29
C HIS A 105 5.46 0.02 -13.66
N ALA A 106 5.16 -0.99 -14.47
CA ALA A 106 5.70 -1.12 -15.82
C ALA A 106 5.30 0.07 -16.70
N GLN A 107 4.05 0.53 -16.58
CA GLN A 107 3.58 1.70 -17.31
C GLN A 107 4.28 2.99 -16.86
N LEU A 108 4.52 3.18 -15.57
CA LEU A 108 5.28 4.30 -15.01
C LEU A 108 6.71 4.36 -15.56
N VAL A 109 7.42 3.22 -15.52
CA VAL A 109 8.77 3.10 -16.08
C VAL A 109 8.76 3.46 -17.55
N ARG A 110 7.80 2.93 -18.30
CA ARG A 110 7.64 3.21 -19.73
C ARG A 110 7.35 4.68 -20.01
N ASP A 111 6.38 5.28 -19.31
CA ASP A 111 5.96 6.66 -19.52
C ASP A 111 7.11 7.62 -19.26
N ILE A 112 7.85 7.44 -18.16
CA ILE A 112 9.00 8.29 -17.81
C ILE A 112 10.14 8.10 -18.83
N THR A 113 10.36 6.86 -19.28
CA THR A 113 11.40 6.56 -20.29
C THR A 113 11.06 7.17 -21.65
N GLU A 114 9.81 7.04 -22.11
CA GLU A 114 9.38 7.44 -23.45
C GLU A 114 9.08 8.94 -23.55
N ARG A 115 8.47 9.53 -22.52
CA ARG A 115 8.03 10.93 -22.55
C ARG A 115 9.07 11.91 -22.03
N GLN A 116 10.10 11.44 -21.33
CA GLN A 116 11.11 12.25 -20.63
C GLN A 116 10.55 13.25 -19.58
N ASP A 117 9.23 13.32 -19.41
CA ASP A 117 8.46 14.14 -18.48
C ASP A 117 7.44 13.27 -17.72
N LEU A 118 6.93 13.77 -16.59
CA LEU A 118 5.84 13.12 -15.85
C LEU A 118 4.56 13.09 -16.70
N PRO A 119 3.84 11.96 -16.75
CA PRO A 119 2.59 11.87 -17.49
C PRO A 119 1.52 12.79 -16.88
N SER A 120 0.60 13.29 -17.72
CA SER A 120 -0.37 14.36 -17.38
C SER A 120 -1.24 14.11 -16.14
N TRP A 121 -1.45 12.85 -15.78
CA TRP A 121 -2.22 12.46 -14.60
C TRP A 121 -1.45 12.68 -13.28
N ALA A 122 -0.13 12.87 -13.32
CA ALA A 122 0.68 13.17 -12.14
C ALA A 122 0.41 14.57 -11.56
N HIS A 123 -0.20 15.47 -12.34
CA HIS A 123 -0.57 16.81 -11.89
C HIS A 123 -1.94 16.87 -11.19
N GLU A 124 -2.73 15.79 -11.18
CA GLU A 124 -4.12 15.82 -10.70
C GLU A 124 -4.30 15.30 -9.26
N ALA A 125 -3.24 14.88 -8.58
CA ALA A 125 -3.28 14.34 -7.21
C ALA A 125 -2.92 15.37 -6.11
N GLY A 126 -3.21 16.66 -6.35
CA GLY A 126 -3.00 17.76 -5.40
C GLY A 126 -4.27 18.17 -4.66
#